data_AF-A0A3C1WWQ9-F1
#
_entry.id   AF-A0A3C1WWQ9-F1
#
_cell.length_a   1.000
_cell.length_b   1.000
_cell.length_c   1.000
_cell.angle_alpha   90.00
_cell.angle_beta   90.00
_cell.angle_gamma   90.00
#
_symmetry.space_group_name_H-M   'P 1'
#
loop_
_entity.id
_entity.type
_entity.pdbx_description
1 polymer ?
#
loop_
_entity_poly.entity_id
_entity_poly.type
_entity_poly.pdbx_seq_one_letter_code
_entity_poly.pdbx_strand_id
1 'polypeptide(L)'
;LGDSISINGVCLTIQKKQKNQLTFHVSEETLNRTIAFTEKSLVNLESSLSYNGKVGGHFVTGHIDGIGKIASIKTNSQCWILEIKPPKNLLKFIAVKGSIAINGVSLTVNSIKNDRFKVNIIPYTLKETNLGNLIKGSEINIEIDLIARYLDNILKRKIKNK
;
A
#
# COMPACT_ATOMS: atom_id res chain seq x y z
N LEU A 1 -13.75 19.76 -4.99
CA LEU A 1 -14.40 19.36 -3.72
C LEU A 1 -15.15 18.08 -4.04
N GLY A 2 -15.03 17.04 -3.21
CA GLY A 2 -15.58 15.71 -3.55
C GLY A 2 -14.65 14.80 -4.37
N ASP A 3 -13.48 15.29 -4.81
CA ASP A 3 -12.46 14.45 -5.45
C ASP A 3 -11.85 13.49 -4.42
N SER A 4 -11.39 12.34 -4.91
CA SER A 4 -10.66 11.36 -4.10
C SER A 4 -9.15 11.50 -4.28
N ILE A 5 -8.43 11.48 -3.17
CA ILE A 5 -6.97 11.47 -3.12
C ILE A 5 -6.54 10.28 -2.26
N SER A 6 -5.55 9.54 -2.74
CA SER A 6 -4.88 8.49 -1.99
C SER A 6 -3.83 9.12 -1.07
N ILE A 7 -3.91 8.85 0.24
CA ILE A 7 -2.93 9.26 1.24
C ILE A 7 -2.33 8.01 1.88
N ASN A 8 -1.05 7.75 1.65
CA ASN A 8 -0.41 6.47 2.02
C ASN A 8 -1.23 5.25 1.53
N GLY A 9 -1.82 5.34 0.34
CA GLY A 9 -2.67 4.28 -0.20
C GLY A 9 -4.09 4.27 0.35
N VAL A 10 -4.50 5.23 1.17
CA VAL A 10 -5.87 5.31 1.70
C VAL A 10 -6.68 6.26 0.84
N CYS A 11 -7.73 5.77 0.18
CA CYS A 11 -8.63 6.62 -0.59
C CYS A 11 -9.47 7.51 0.34
N LEU A 12 -9.29 8.83 0.25
CA LEU A 12 -10.01 9.80 1.07
C LEU A 12 -10.63 10.90 0.20
N THR A 13 -11.84 11.32 0.56
CA THR A 13 -12.58 12.37 -0.15
C THR A 13 -12.29 13.75 0.41
N ILE A 14 -11.94 14.70 -0.46
CA ILE A 14 -11.66 16.09 -0.06
C ILE A 14 -12.95 16.79 0.37
N GLN A 15 -13.02 17.18 1.64
CA GLN A 15 -14.13 17.95 2.20
C GLN A 15 -13.88 19.46 2.14
N LYS A 16 -12.63 19.89 2.39
CA LYS A 16 -12.23 21.30 2.28
C LYS A 16 -10.88 21.41 1.59
N LYS A 17 -10.73 22.43 0.75
CA LYS A 17 -9.50 22.73 0.02
C LYS A 17 -9.13 24.19 0.24
N GLN A 18 -7.92 24.41 0.73
CA GLN A 18 -7.26 25.71 0.85
C GLN A 18 -5.96 25.68 0.05
N LYS A 19 -5.24 26.81 -0.05
CA LYS A 19 -4.06 26.94 -0.91
C LYS A 19 -3.02 25.83 -0.69
N ASN A 20 -2.72 25.50 0.57
CA ASN A 20 -1.72 24.49 0.96
C ASN A 20 -2.28 23.45 1.94
N GLN A 21 -3.60 23.27 2.00
CA GLN A 21 -4.22 22.38 2.97
C GLN A 21 -5.43 21.68 2.37
N LEU A 22 -5.51 20.38 2.60
CA LEU A 22 -6.66 19.54 2.29
C LEU A 22 -7.20 18.95 3.58
N THR A 23 -8.53 18.92 3.72
CA THR A 23 -9.21 18.33 4.87
C THR A 23 -10.07 17.17 4.39
N PHE A 24 -10.02 16.08 5.16
CA PHE A 24 -10.70 14.82 4.85
C PHE A 24 -11.50 14.37 6.08
N HIS A 25 -12.58 13.64 5.82
CA HIS A 25 -13.22 12.82 6.85
C HIS A 25 -12.65 11.41 6.74
N VAL A 26 -12.35 10.79 7.88
CA VAL A 26 -11.84 9.42 7.95
C VAL A 26 -12.83 8.60 8.76
N SER A 27 -13.28 7.48 8.19
CA SER A 27 -14.20 6.57 8.88
C SER A 27 -13.47 5.78 9.97
N GLU A 28 -14.22 5.28 10.96
CA GLU A 28 -13.66 4.40 12.00
C GLU A 28 -13.05 3.12 11.41
N GLU A 29 -13.69 2.52 10.40
CA GLU A 29 -13.15 1.36 9.68
C GLU A 29 -11.79 1.67 9.06
N THR A 30 -11.64 2.86 8.45
CA THR A 30 -10.37 3.30 7.88
C THR A 30 -9.31 3.43 8.97
N LEU A 31 -9.63 4.13 10.08
CA LEU A 31 -8.69 4.30 11.21
C LEU A 31 -8.22 2.96 11.78
N ASN A 32 -9.10 1.97 11.86
CA ASN A 32 -8.78 0.64 12.39
C ASN A 32 -7.90 -0.21 11.46
N ARG A 33 -7.81 0.13 10.17
CA ARG A 33 -7.07 -0.65 9.15
C ARG A 33 -5.81 0.02 8.65
N THR A 34 -5.63 1.31 8.92
CA THR A 34 -4.54 2.11 8.38
C THR A 34 -3.60 2.56 9.47
N ILE A 35 -2.34 2.81 9.13
CA ILE A 35 -1.40 3.46 10.04
C ILE A 35 -1.96 4.80 10.53
N ALA A 36 -1.68 5.14 11.78
CA ALA A 36 -2.14 6.39 12.37
C ALA A 36 -1.54 7.60 11.60
N PHE A 37 -2.40 8.56 11.27
CA PHE A 37 -1.97 9.86 10.77
C PHE A 37 -1.47 10.69 11.95
N THR A 38 -0.16 10.80 12.13
CA THR A 38 0.44 11.63 13.18
C THR A 38 0.76 13.02 12.66
N GLU A 39 0.76 14.01 13.55
CA GLU A 39 1.19 15.35 13.18
C GLU A 39 2.60 15.33 12.56
N LYS A 40 2.80 16.14 11.52
CA LYS A 40 4.08 16.32 10.80
C LYS A 40 4.63 15.06 10.11
N SER A 41 3.86 13.97 10.00
CA SER A 41 4.30 12.79 9.24
C SER A 41 4.34 13.08 7.74
N LEU A 42 5.39 12.61 7.06
CA LEU A 42 5.44 12.59 5.59
C LEU A 42 4.48 11.51 5.06
N VAL A 43 3.65 11.89 4.10
CA VAL A 43 2.67 11.01 3.46
C VAL A 43 2.88 10.97 1.96
N ASN A 44 2.64 9.80 1.36
CA ASN A 44 2.53 9.68 -0.09
C ASN A 44 1.16 10.18 -0.52
N LEU A 45 1.11 10.99 -1.57
CA LEU A 45 -0.12 11.50 -2.16
C LEU A 45 -0.22 11.06 -3.61
N GLU A 46 -1.38 10.54 -4.00
CA GLU A 46 -1.69 10.22 -5.39
C GLU A 46 -3.12 10.66 -5.72
N SER A 47 -3.27 11.40 -6.83
CA SER A 47 -4.59 11.81 -7.32
C SER A 47 -5.32 10.63 -7.96
N SER A 48 -6.65 10.62 -7.88
CA SER A 48 -7.46 9.66 -8.63
C SER A 48 -7.10 9.64 -10.12
N LEU A 49 -7.07 8.44 -10.70
CA LEU A 49 -6.79 8.23 -12.11
C LEU A 49 -7.89 8.85 -12.99
N SER A 50 -7.52 9.72 -13.92
CA SER A 50 -8.42 10.19 -14.98
C SER A 50 -8.81 9.05 -15.92
N TYR A 51 -9.99 9.10 -16.53
CA TYR A 51 -10.49 8.06 -17.44
C TYR A 51 -9.50 7.63 -18.53
N ASN A 52 -8.74 8.57 -19.10
CA ASN A 52 -7.72 8.35 -20.13
C ASN A 52 -6.28 8.41 -19.56
N GLY A 53 -6.14 8.28 -18.25
CA GLY A 53 -4.85 8.33 -17.56
C GLY A 53 -3.98 7.10 -17.83
N LYS A 54 -2.66 7.29 -17.74
CA LYS A 54 -1.69 6.20 -17.86
C LYS A 54 -1.57 5.44 -16.53
N VAL A 55 -1.66 4.12 -16.59
CA VAL A 55 -1.34 3.23 -15.45
C VAL A 55 0.12 2.78 -15.57
N GLY A 56 1.00 3.35 -14.74
CA GLY A 56 2.43 3.02 -14.72
C GLY A 56 2.81 1.87 -13.77
N GLY A 57 1.91 1.51 -12.84
CA GLY A 57 2.09 0.41 -11.89
C GLY A 57 1.04 -0.68 -12.11
N HIS A 58 0.25 -0.95 -11.07
CA HIS A 58 -0.94 -1.80 -11.14
C HIS A 58 -2.17 -1.04 -10.64
N PHE A 59 -3.34 -1.67 -10.71
CA PHE A 59 -4.57 -1.07 -10.18
C PHE A 59 -4.53 -1.06 -8.64
N VAL A 60 -4.47 0.15 -8.08
CA VAL A 60 -4.57 0.42 -6.64
C VAL A 60 -5.90 1.13 -6.40
N THR A 61 -6.72 0.56 -5.54
CA THR A 61 -8.08 1.04 -5.24
C THR A 61 -8.11 2.00 -4.06
N GLY A 62 -7.07 1.99 -3.24
CA GLY A 62 -6.97 2.78 -2.03
C GLY A 62 -7.72 2.17 -0.84
N HIS A 63 -8.00 0.86 -0.91
CA HIS A 63 -8.67 0.08 0.13
C HIS A 63 -7.65 -0.78 0.86
N ILE A 64 -7.14 -0.27 1.98
CA ILE A 64 -6.10 -0.93 2.76
C ILE A 64 -6.63 -2.23 3.40
N ASP A 65 -5.90 -3.31 3.17
CA ASP A 65 -6.22 -4.64 3.70
C ASP A 65 -5.72 -4.85 5.12
N GLY A 66 -4.62 -4.19 5.47
CA GLY A 66 -4.08 -4.18 6.81
C GLY A 66 -2.71 -3.54 6.92
N ILE A 67 -2.17 -3.60 8.13
CA ILE A 67 -0.93 -2.96 8.52
C ILE A 67 0.20 -3.99 8.56
N GLY A 68 1.23 -3.77 7.73
CA GLY A 68 2.48 -4.53 7.78
C GLY A 68 3.53 -3.87 8.66
N LYS A 69 4.58 -4.62 9.00
CA LYS A 69 5.76 -4.10 9.73
C LYS A 69 7.04 -4.36 8.97
N ILE A 70 7.92 -3.36 8.93
CA ILE A 70 9.28 -3.50 8.39
C ILE A 70 10.10 -4.38 9.32
N ALA A 71 10.46 -5.58 8.87
CA ALA A 71 11.25 -6.55 9.63
C ALA A 71 12.76 -6.27 9.52
N SER A 72 13.22 -5.88 8.33
CA SER A 72 14.59 -5.41 8.11
C SER A 72 14.70 -4.58 6.83
N ILE A 73 15.74 -3.76 6.76
CA ILE A 73 16.12 -2.97 5.59
C ILE A 73 17.57 -3.34 5.28
N LYS A 74 17.85 -3.76 4.04
CA LYS A 74 19.22 -3.96 3.56
C LYS A 74 19.48 -3.02 2.39
N THR A 75 20.65 -2.42 2.35
CA THR A 75 21.08 -1.60 1.22
C THR A 75 21.97 -2.43 0.31
N ASN A 76 21.72 -2.40 -1.00
CA ASN A 76 22.55 -3.04 -2.01
C ASN A 76 22.66 -2.14 -3.23
N SER A 77 23.88 -1.74 -3.61
CA SER A 77 24.16 -1.02 -4.87
C SER A 77 23.15 0.08 -5.18
N GLN A 78 22.85 0.93 -4.20
CA GLN A 78 21.88 2.05 -4.22
C GLN A 78 20.38 1.72 -4.07
N CYS A 79 19.99 0.44 -4.11
CA CYS A 79 18.61 0.02 -3.84
C CYS A 79 18.42 -0.38 -2.37
N TRP A 80 17.20 -0.20 -1.87
CA TRP A 80 16.78 -0.78 -0.59
C TRP A 80 16.06 -2.10 -0.84
N ILE A 81 16.40 -3.11 -0.07
CA ILE A 81 15.66 -4.37 0.03
C ILE A 81 14.91 -4.33 1.35
N LEU A 82 13.60 -4.11 1.26
CA LEU A 82 12.72 -4.12 2.42
C LEU A 82 12.21 -5.54 2.63
N GLU A 83 12.41 -6.08 3.83
CA GLU A 83 11.74 -7.29 4.29
C GLU A 83 10.56 -6.91 5.18
N ILE A 84 9.37 -7.37 4.83
CA ILE A 84 8.11 -6.94 5.43
C ILE A 84 7.36 -8.15 5.97
N LYS A 85 6.81 -7.98 7.18
CA LYS A 85 5.89 -8.92 7.80
C LYS A 85 4.46 -8.39 7.67
N PRO A 86 3.63 -8.94 6.76
CA PRO A 86 2.22 -8.60 6.67
C PRO A 86 1.41 -9.33 7.77
N PRO A 87 0.14 -8.94 7.98
CA PRO A 87 -0.82 -9.77 8.70
C PRO A 87 -0.93 -11.17 8.07
N LYS A 88 -1.01 -12.21 8.91
CA LYS A 88 -0.96 -13.62 8.47
C LYS A 88 -2.04 -13.96 7.43
N ASN A 89 -3.22 -13.38 7.57
CA ASN A 89 -4.34 -13.56 6.65
C ASN A 89 -4.09 -12.97 5.24
N LEU A 90 -3.15 -12.04 5.10
CA LEU A 90 -2.83 -11.41 3.81
C LEU A 90 -1.79 -12.19 2.99
N LEU A 91 -0.95 -13.02 3.63
CA LEU A 91 0.13 -13.74 2.95
C LEU A 91 -0.32 -14.53 1.73
N LYS A 92 -1.50 -15.14 1.78
CA LYS A 92 -2.05 -15.95 0.68
C LYS A 92 -2.37 -15.16 -0.60
N PHE A 93 -2.44 -13.83 -0.52
CA PHE A 93 -2.68 -12.95 -1.66
C PHE A 93 -1.41 -12.39 -2.27
N ILE A 94 -0.26 -12.62 -1.60
CA ILE A 94 1.03 -12.08 -2.01
C ILE A 94 1.76 -13.18 -2.78
N ALA A 95 2.09 -12.91 -4.04
CA ALA A 95 2.79 -13.86 -4.91
C ALA A 95 4.15 -13.30 -5.34
N VAL A 96 5.15 -14.17 -5.49
CA VAL A 96 6.46 -13.78 -6.06
C VAL A 96 6.26 -13.30 -7.51
N LYS A 97 6.90 -12.18 -7.86
CA LYS A 97 6.67 -11.40 -9.09
C LYS A 97 5.26 -10.81 -9.24
N GLY A 98 4.42 -10.91 -8.21
CA GLY A 98 3.13 -10.23 -8.14
C GLY A 98 3.28 -8.76 -7.73
N SER A 99 2.20 -8.01 -7.92
CA SER A 99 2.09 -6.62 -7.50
C SER A 99 1.59 -6.50 -6.06
N ILE A 100 2.07 -5.46 -5.38
CA ILE A 100 1.60 -5.08 -4.04
C ILE A 100 1.73 -3.57 -3.87
N ALA A 101 0.78 -2.95 -3.18
CA ALA A 101 0.87 -1.53 -2.85
C ALA A 101 1.29 -1.35 -1.38
N ILE A 102 2.33 -0.55 -1.15
CA ILE A 102 2.83 -0.21 0.19
C ILE A 102 2.80 1.29 0.35
N ASN A 103 2.03 1.78 1.33
CA ASN A 103 1.75 3.21 1.49
C ASN A 103 1.32 3.86 0.15
N GLY A 104 0.53 3.15 -0.67
CA GLY A 104 0.10 3.58 -2.00
C GLY A 104 1.13 3.42 -3.12
N VAL A 105 2.37 3.05 -2.82
CA VAL A 105 3.42 2.85 -3.83
C VAL A 105 3.29 1.45 -4.42
N SER A 106 3.08 1.38 -5.74
CA SER A 106 3.07 0.12 -6.49
C SER A 106 4.47 -0.49 -6.56
N LEU A 107 4.61 -1.73 -6.07
CA LEU A 107 5.88 -2.44 -6.01
C LEU A 107 5.74 -3.90 -6.46
N THR A 108 6.88 -4.51 -6.81
CA THR A 108 6.97 -5.91 -7.20
C THR A 108 7.52 -6.75 -6.04
N VAL A 109 6.84 -7.84 -5.71
CA VAL A 109 7.31 -8.81 -4.71
C VAL A 109 8.47 -9.62 -5.29
N ASN A 110 9.66 -9.49 -4.71
CA ASN A 110 10.86 -10.19 -5.19
C ASN A 110 10.96 -11.62 -4.66
N SER A 111 10.59 -11.84 -3.40
CA SER A 111 10.65 -13.17 -2.78
C SER A 111 9.72 -13.24 -1.58
N ILE A 112 9.33 -14.46 -1.23
CA ILE A 112 8.55 -14.76 -0.03
C ILE A 112 9.31 -15.86 0.71
N LYS A 113 9.53 -15.66 2.01
CA LYS A 113 10.18 -16.64 2.88
C LYS A 113 9.48 -16.64 4.23
N ASN A 114 9.02 -17.81 4.66
CA ASN A 114 8.25 -17.99 5.89
C ASN A 114 7.00 -17.08 5.90
N ASP A 115 6.88 -16.19 6.89
CA ASP A 115 5.79 -15.24 7.09
C ASP A 115 6.13 -13.82 6.58
N ARG A 116 7.12 -13.70 5.69
CA ARG A 116 7.64 -12.41 5.20
C ARG A 116 7.82 -12.40 3.70
N PHE A 117 7.74 -11.20 3.12
CA PHE A 117 8.06 -10.97 1.72
C PHE A 117 9.08 -9.85 1.59
N LYS A 118 9.73 -9.77 0.43
CA LYS A 118 10.72 -8.75 0.12
C LYS A 118 10.33 -7.96 -1.12
N VAL A 119 10.63 -6.67 -1.08
CA VAL A 119 10.51 -5.73 -2.21
C VAL A 119 11.82 -4.94 -2.35
N ASN A 120 12.18 -4.62 -3.59
CA ASN A 120 13.30 -3.76 -3.92
C ASN A 120 12.80 -2.37 -4.26
N ILE A 121 13.37 -1.35 -3.63
CA ILE A 121 13.04 0.05 -3.85
C ILE A 121 14.24 0.73 -4.51
N ILE A 122 14.01 1.32 -5.67
CA ILE A 122 15.02 2.05 -6.43
C ILE A 122 15.26 3.45 -5.84
N PRO A 123 16.42 4.09 -6.11
CA PRO A 123 16.76 5.41 -5.57
C PRO A 123 15.69 6.48 -5.82
N TYR A 124 15.11 6.50 -7.03
CA TYR A 124 14.07 7.47 -7.37
C TYR A 124 12.84 7.33 -6.46
N THR A 125 12.34 6.11 -6.27
CA THR A 125 11.20 5.84 -5.38
C THR A 125 11.53 6.16 -3.92
N LEU A 126 12.75 5.89 -3.45
CA LEU A 126 13.16 6.25 -2.08
C LEU A 126 13.16 7.77 -1.86
N LYS A 127 13.51 8.55 -2.89
CA LYS A 127 13.57 10.01 -2.82
C LYS A 127 12.17 10.65 -2.88
N GLU A 128 11.30 10.14 -3.75
CA GLU A 128 10.00 10.76 -4.04
C GLU A 128 8.85 10.23 -3.16
N THR A 129 9.13 9.30 -2.24
CA THR A 129 8.12 8.70 -1.36
C THR A 129 8.60 8.61 0.09
N ASN A 130 7.68 8.45 1.03
CA ASN A 130 8.01 8.25 2.45
C ASN A 130 8.70 6.92 2.75
N LEU A 131 8.86 6.03 1.75
CA LEU A 131 9.55 4.76 1.93
C LEU A 131 11.04 4.95 2.30
N GLY A 132 11.65 6.05 1.88
CA GLY A 132 13.03 6.40 2.23
C GLY A 132 13.24 6.77 3.70
N ASN A 133 12.16 7.05 4.45
CA ASN A 133 12.20 7.40 5.87
C ASN A 133 11.89 6.21 6.78
N LEU A 134 11.58 5.05 6.21
CA LEU A 134 11.23 3.87 6.99
C LEU A 134 12.45 3.32 7.75
N ILE A 135 12.20 2.80 8.94
CA ILE A 135 13.18 2.09 9.76
C ILE A 135 12.63 0.71 10.13
N LYS A 136 13.49 -0.14 10.70
CA LYS A 136 13.03 -1.40 11.28
C LYS A 136 11.94 -1.13 12.33
N GLY A 137 10.83 -1.85 12.23
CA GLY A 137 9.68 -1.70 13.11
C GLY A 137 8.62 -0.71 12.63
N SER A 138 8.91 0.11 11.61
CA SER A 138 7.90 1.00 11.02
C SER A 138 6.68 0.22 10.53
N GLU A 139 5.51 0.77 10.80
CA GLU A 139 4.24 0.29 10.28
C GLU A 139 3.97 0.88 8.90
N ILE A 140 3.34 0.08 8.05
CA ILE A 140 3.02 0.45 6.67
C ILE A 140 1.63 -0.03 6.28
N ASN A 141 0.93 0.74 5.45
CA ASN A 141 -0.30 0.31 4.83
C ASN A 141 -0.01 -0.70 3.72
N ILE A 142 -0.74 -1.81 3.70
CA ILE A 142 -0.68 -2.82 2.64
C ILE A 142 -2.03 -2.91 1.96
N GLU A 143 -2.02 -2.80 0.64
CA GLU A 143 -3.12 -3.19 -0.24
C GLU A 143 -2.64 -4.33 -1.16
N ILE A 144 -3.39 -5.43 -1.16
CA ILE A 144 -3.13 -6.59 -2.03
C ILE A 144 -3.59 -6.31 -3.46
N ASP A 145 -3.05 -7.06 -4.41
CA ASP A 145 -3.53 -7.00 -5.79
C ASP A 145 -5.03 -7.30 -5.89
N LEU A 146 -5.76 -6.43 -6.59
CA LEU A 146 -7.18 -6.54 -6.87
C LEU A 146 -7.55 -7.91 -7.45
N ILE A 147 -6.70 -8.44 -8.34
CA ILE A 147 -6.92 -9.74 -8.99
C ILE A 147 -6.90 -10.86 -7.95
N ALA A 148 -5.93 -10.84 -7.02
CA ALA A 148 -5.81 -11.84 -5.97
C ALA A 148 -7.06 -11.89 -5.07
N ARG A 149 -7.64 -10.72 -4.76
CA ARG A 149 -8.88 -10.60 -3.99
C ARG A 149 -10.06 -11.30 -4.68
N TYR A 150 -10.28 -11.00 -5.95
CA TYR A 150 -11.39 -11.58 -6.70
C TYR A 150 -11.23 -13.09 -6.93
N LEU A 151 -10.00 -13.55 -7.20
CA LEU A 151 -9.71 -14.98 -7.33
C LEU A 151 -10.03 -15.75 -6.04
N ASP A 152 -9.60 -15.27 -4.88
CA ASP A 152 -9.92 -15.90 -3.58
C ASP A 152 -11.43 -15.95 -3.32
N ASN A 153 -12.16 -14.87 -3.62
CA ASN A 153 -13.62 -14.82 -3.44
C ASN A 153 -14.35 -15.83 -4.34
N ILE A 154 -13.96 -15.94 -5.62
CA ILE A 154 -14.54 -16.90 -6.56
C ILE A 154 -14.24 -18.34 -6.12
N LEU A 155 -12.99 -18.63 -5.74
CA LEU A 155 -12.59 -19.97 -5.30
C LEU A 155 -13.33 -20.39 -4.03
N LYS A 156 -13.48 -19.50 -3.04
CA LYS A 156 -14.25 -19.76 -1.82
C LYS A 156 -15.72 -20.07 -2.10
N ARG A 157 -16.36 -19.35 -3.02
CA ARG A 157 -17.76 -19.61 -3.41
C ARG A 157 -17.90 -20.96 -4.13
N LYS A 158 -16.95 -21.33 -4.99
CA LYS A 158 -16.95 -22.64 -5.65
C LYS A 158 -16.79 -23.80 -4.66
N ILE A 159 -15.95 -23.63 -3.63
CA ILE A 159 -15.75 -24.65 -2.59
C ILE A 159 -16.99 -24.80 -1.71
N LYS A 160 -17.70 -23.70 -1.38
CA LYS A 160 -18.95 -23.75 -0.61
C LYS A 160 -20.13 -24.38 -1.36
N ASN A 161 -20.08 -24.40 -2.69
CA ASN A 161 -21.11 -24.97 -3.55
C ASN A 161 -20.81 -26.43 -3.96
N LYS A 162 -19.75 -27.03 -3.41
CA LYS A 162 -19.43 -28.46 -3.53
C LYS A 162 -19.64 -29.12 -2.18
#